data_AF-W6KZM2-F1
#
_entry.id   AF-W6KZM2-F1
#
_cell.length_a   1.000
_cell.length_b   1.000
_cell.length_c   1.000
_cell.angle_alpha   90.00
_cell.angle_beta   90.00
_cell.angle_gamma   90.00
#
_symmetry.space_group_name_H-M   'P 1'
#
loop_
_entity.id
_entity.type
_entity.pdbx_description
1 polymer ?
#
loop_
_entity_poly.entity_id
_entity_poly.type
_entity_poly.pdbx_seq_one_letter_code
_entity_poly.pdbx_strand_id
1 'polypeptide(L)'
;MDICIEKLDGIDSVTLALITDYITAYPNIPFEVAYKLAESENKNPTPTKKVEHYPGSEQDGMNTTAIGAEEGSEFETLQQGWEAVISSGSTNDSLMNLISQTKAFQSKRLHTLLHTERKTRPLGKESSMMRDLLRSLLESLCDRSFSTEDDLWLAYLKLLPCLLEEVAVDYAPMNTAQGPTDRLNYEQLWHAAEEWPNAREIVSPYRRGIIEPLEKELVFHFHPGLQTVQRSEPQHFFTFLLDLLCRVGNSEAVSAAFSPGLPGRVELVDFGQLRLGLTAEAILSETYQWNPLSTSFLSDTPFAYVVHFINTFLDFVEQAERRVYSQTLEFLSGRVLAPPAMRVYLARGNHMVEKALKCGTDALWRRPFLNPGIEALPFYLNTVHFVRGVDAFIQRLSGTFLHVDPSRGGGMVREFVESAIGTYVAFTEDHLSSWDESGNDDDDVNWNHVLEIQEVILSLFLVLTAAEGWLEMLKYPETKGSCEPPANCSAAASFEPFSKLVAHRDEQIHKCALEAERLVKLMSRPSEVHQPNLRDYEDLEVLLGHLYRVPYGFSLLALEAVIKEKFEECLTAKERESLQRHLSLFGLRHTSCLLG
;
A
#
# COMPACT_ATOMS: atom_id res chain seq x y z
N MET A 1 -15.92 -19.05 -6.98
CA MET A 1 -17.03 -19.79 -6.32
C MET A 1 -18.32 -19.25 -6.91
N ASP A 2 -18.91 -19.96 -7.87
CA ASP A 2 -20.25 -19.63 -8.37
C ASP A 2 -21.27 -20.28 -7.42
N ILE A 3 -21.60 -19.59 -6.33
CA ILE A 3 -22.65 -20.03 -5.43
C ILE A 3 -23.98 -19.68 -6.11
N CYS A 4 -24.75 -20.70 -6.53
CA CYS A 4 -26.11 -20.52 -7.03
C CYS A 4 -26.95 -19.79 -5.97
N ILE A 5 -27.26 -18.52 -6.23
CA ILE A 5 -28.13 -17.66 -5.40
C ILE A 5 -29.48 -18.34 -5.11
N GLU A 6 -29.96 -19.20 -6.01
CA GLU A 6 -31.18 -19.99 -5.84
C GLU A 6 -31.16 -20.92 -4.61
N LYS A 7 -29.99 -21.34 -4.12
CA LYS A 7 -29.88 -22.18 -2.91
C LYS A 7 -29.93 -21.39 -1.60
N LEU A 8 -29.80 -20.06 -1.65
CA LEU A 8 -29.84 -19.19 -0.48
C LEU A 8 -31.26 -18.68 -0.17
N ASP A 9 -32.19 -18.84 -1.11
CA ASP A 9 -33.54 -18.33 -1.00
C ASP A 9 -34.35 -19.20 0.00
N GLY A 10 -34.72 -18.60 1.14
CA GLY A 10 -35.46 -19.28 2.21
C GLY A 10 -34.61 -19.82 3.38
N ILE A 11 -33.29 -19.60 3.40
CA ILE A 11 -32.44 -19.91 4.57
C ILE A 11 -32.62 -18.83 5.63
N ASP A 12 -32.86 -19.22 6.89
CA ASP A 12 -32.92 -18.26 8.00
C ASP A 12 -31.54 -17.65 8.31
N SER A 13 -31.53 -16.45 8.87
CA SER A 13 -30.30 -15.68 9.11
C SER A 13 -29.30 -16.37 10.03
N VAL A 14 -29.75 -17.27 10.92
CA VAL A 14 -28.88 -18.02 11.83
C VAL A 14 -28.15 -19.13 11.09
N THR A 15 -28.86 -19.89 10.26
CA THR A 15 -28.25 -20.90 9.40
C THR A 15 -27.28 -20.27 8.40
N LEU A 16 -27.61 -19.10 7.84
CA LEU A 16 -26.72 -18.37 6.92
C LEU A 16 -25.41 -17.92 7.59
N ALA A 17 -25.48 -17.42 8.84
CA ALA A 17 -24.32 -17.04 9.61
C ALA A 17 -23.41 -18.26 9.88
N LEU A 18 -23.98 -19.39 10.32
CA LEU A 18 -23.23 -20.62 10.55
C LEU A 18 -22.56 -21.16 9.27
N ILE A 19 -23.23 -21.11 8.12
CA ILE A 19 -22.62 -21.49 6.84
C ILE A 19 -21.40 -20.61 6.53
N THR A 20 -21.54 -19.32 6.78
CA THR A 20 -20.45 -18.35 6.56
C THR A 20 -19.28 -18.64 7.49
N ASP A 21 -19.55 -18.94 8.76
CA ASP A 21 -18.53 -19.32 9.74
C ASP A 21 -17.80 -20.62 9.33
N TYR A 22 -18.53 -21.64 8.86
CA TYR A 22 -17.94 -22.90 8.39
C TYR A 22 -17.07 -22.73 7.14
N ILE A 23 -17.50 -21.93 6.17
CA ILE A 23 -16.73 -21.68 4.93
C ILE A 23 -15.50 -20.81 5.24
N THR A 24 -15.62 -19.86 6.17
CA THR A 24 -14.50 -19.02 6.60
C THR A 24 -13.46 -19.84 7.36
N ALA A 25 -13.90 -20.73 8.25
CA ALA A 25 -13.00 -21.62 9.00
C ALA A 25 -12.38 -22.72 8.11
N TYR A 26 -13.09 -23.17 7.07
CA TYR A 26 -12.65 -24.25 6.19
C TYR A 26 -12.88 -23.90 4.71
N PRO A 27 -11.98 -23.14 4.05
CA PRO A 27 -12.20 -22.60 2.69
C PRO A 27 -12.46 -23.64 1.60
N ASN A 28 -12.06 -24.89 1.84
CA ASN A 28 -12.22 -26.02 0.90
C ASN A 28 -13.46 -26.89 1.20
N ILE A 29 -14.29 -26.53 2.18
CA ILE A 29 -15.50 -27.29 2.50
C ILE A 29 -16.56 -27.09 1.41
N PRO A 30 -17.15 -28.15 0.84
CA PRO A 30 -18.25 -27.99 -0.11
C PRO A 30 -19.46 -27.32 0.56
N PHE A 31 -20.14 -26.42 -0.15
CA PHE A 31 -21.28 -25.66 0.38
C PHE A 31 -22.37 -26.57 0.94
N GLU A 32 -22.68 -27.70 0.29
CA GLU A 32 -23.67 -28.67 0.76
C GLU A 32 -23.30 -29.31 2.10
N VAL A 33 -22.00 -29.41 2.40
CA VAL A 33 -21.50 -29.93 3.67
C VAL A 33 -21.62 -28.85 4.75
N ALA A 34 -21.19 -27.61 4.46
CA ALA A 34 -21.36 -26.48 5.37
C ALA A 34 -22.84 -26.22 5.70
N TYR A 35 -23.72 -26.31 4.70
CA TYR A 35 -25.17 -26.18 4.85
C TYR A 35 -25.74 -27.26 5.78
N LYS A 36 -25.38 -28.54 5.58
CA LYS A 36 -25.86 -29.63 6.44
C LYS A 36 -25.33 -29.53 7.87
N LEU A 37 -24.10 -29.04 8.06
CA LEU A 37 -23.53 -28.79 9.39
C LEU A 37 -24.27 -27.66 10.11
N ALA A 38 -24.50 -26.54 9.42
CA ALA A 38 -25.26 -25.42 9.94
C ALA A 38 -26.72 -25.78 10.25
N GLU A 39 -27.40 -26.54 9.38
CA GLU A 39 -28.78 -26.98 9.58
C GLU A 39 -28.88 -27.98 10.75
N SER A 40 -27.88 -28.86 10.90
CA SER A 40 -27.75 -29.78 12.05
C SER A 40 -27.58 -29.04 13.37
N GLU A 41 -26.74 -28.02 13.39
CA GLU A 41 -26.44 -27.21 14.58
C GLU A 41 -27.60 -26.29 14.96
N ASN A 42 -28.35 -25.78 13.97
CA ASN A 42 -29.57 -25.01 14.22
C ASN A 42 -30.74 -25.90 14.70
N LYS A 43 -30.84 -27.16 14.21
CA LYS A 43 -31.87 -28.12 14.63
C LYS A 43 -31.60 -28.76 16.00
N ASN A 44 -30.33 -28.87 16.38
CA ASN A 44 -29.90 -29.32 17.70
C ASN A 44 -29.01 -28.25 18.34
N PRO A 45 -29.60 -27.14 18.84
CA PRO A 45 -28.83 -26.16 19.58
C PRO A 45 -28.30 -26.84 20.84
N THR A 46 -27.03 -27.25 20.81
CA THR A 46 -26.31 -27.64 22.01
C THR A 46 -26.48 -26.49 22.99
N PRO A 47 -26.94 -26.70 24.24
CA PRO A 47 -27.20 -25.60 25.13
C PRO A 47 -25.88 -24.88 25.40
N THR A 48 -25.71 -23.72 24.75
CA THR A 48 -24.86 -22.65 25.24
C THR A 48 -25.19 -22.48 26.71
N LYS A 49 -24.21 -22.75 27.57
CA LYS A 49 -24.26 -22.51 29.01
C LYS A 49 -24.97 -21.18 29.25
N LYS A 50 -26.21 -21.24 29.73
CA LYS A 50 -26.89 -20.09 30.28
C LYS A 50 -26.00 -19.57 31.40
N VAL A 51 -25.59 -18.32 31.26
CA VAL A 51 -25.18 -17.48 32.37
C VAL A 51 -26.38 -17.43 33.31
N GLU A 52 -26.34 -18.22 34.37
CA GLU A 52 -27.26 -18.09 35.48
C GLU A 52 -26.97 -16.75 36.15
N HIS A 53 -27.92 -15.83 36.05
CA HIS A 53 -28.08 -14.79 37.06
C HIS A 53 -28.36 -15.47 38.40
N TYR A 54 -27.36 -15.56 39.25
CA TYR A 54 -27.57 -15.75 40.68
C TYR A 54 -28.06 -14.43 41.30
N PRO A 55 -29.08 -14.48 42.18
CA PRO A 55 -29.49 -13.32 42.95
C PRO A 55 -28.39 -12.98 43.96
N GLY A 56 -28.27 -11.68 44.28
CA GLY A 56 -27.25 -11.16 45.17
C GLY A 56 -27.13 -11.95 46.48
N SER A 57 -25.89 -12.30 46.80
CA SER A 57 -25.44 -12.58 48.15
C SER A 57 -24.09 -11.89 48.34
N GLU A 58 -24.06 -10.91 49.23
CA GLU A 58 -22.85 -10.35 49.82
C GLU A 58 -21.99 -11.49 50.39
N GLN A 59 -20.92 -11.86 49.68
CA GLN A 59 -19.75 -12.55 50.23
C GLN A 59 -18.50 -12.05 49.49
N ASP A 60 -18.23 -10.76 49.65
CA ASP A 60 -16.89 -10.20 49.43
C ASP A 60 -15.96 -10.76 50.52
N GLY A 61 -14.94 -11.53 50.12
CA GLY A 61 -13.75 -11.72 50.96
C GLY A 61 -13.07 -13.09 51.03
N MET A 62 -13.58 -14.18 50.41
CA MET A 62 -12.98 -15.53 50.60
C MET A 62 -12.46 -16.28 49.36
N ASN A 63 -12.73 -15.84 48.12
CA ASN A 63 -12.32 -16.60 46.91
C ASN A 63 -10.97 -16.18 46.29
N THR A 64 -10.42 -15.01 46.62
CA THR A 64 -9.10 -14.57 46.14
C THR A 64 -7.94 -15.33 46.81
N THR A 65 -8.15 -15.85 48.02
CA THR A 65 -7.14 -16.58 48.80
C THR A 65 -6.94 -18.03 48.34
N ALA A 66 -7.95 -18.68 47.76
CA ALA A 66 -7.85 -20.07 47.27
C ALA A 66 -7.08 -20.16 45.95
N ILE A 67 -7.28 -19.21 45.03
CA ILE A 67 -6.58 -19.15 43.73
C ILE A 67 -5.08 -18.87 43.94
N GLY A 68 -4.73 -17.95 44.84
CA GLY A 68 -3.32 -17.66 45.16
C GLY A 68 -2.58 -18.81 45.85
N ALA A 69 -3.28 -19.66 46.62
CA ALA A 69 -2.67 -20.83 47.27
C ALA A 69 -2.39 -21.97 46.26
N GLU A 70 -3.29 -22.19 45.30
CA GLU A 70 -3.08 -23.16 44.22
C GLU A 70 -1.95 -22.71 43.27
N GLU A 71 -1.94 -21.44 42.86
CA GLU A 71 -0.86 -20.88 42.02
C GLU A 71 0.51 -20.97 42.70
N GLY A 72 0.59 -20.77 44.02
CA GLY A 72 1.84 -20.93 44.79
C GLY A 72 2.35 -22.38 44.80
N SER A 73 1.46 -23.36 44.95
CA SER A 73 1.84 -24.79 44.94
C SER A 73 2.26 -25.28 43.56
N GLU A 74 1.59 -24.81 42.51
CA GLU A 74 1.91 -25.12 41.11
C GLU A 74 3.26 -24.51 40.71
N PHE A 75 3.52 -23.28 41.16
CA PHE A 75 4.80 -22.60 41.00
C PHE A 75 5.97 -23.33 41.65
N GLU A 76 5.86 -23.70 42.94
CA GLU A 76 6.93 -24.41 43.64
C GLU A 76 7.24 -25.76 42.97
N THR A 77 6.20 -26.47 42.50
CA THR A 77 6.34 -27.74 41.79
C THR A 77 7.09 -27.57 40.47
N LEU A 78 6.71 -26.57 39.68
CA LEU A 78 7.39 -26.26 38.41
C LEU A 78 8.83 -25.80 38.64
N GLN A 79 9.09 -25.00 39.68
CA GLN A 79 10.43 -24.51 40.00
C GLN A 79 11.36 -25.68 40.36
N GLN A 80 10.89 -26.57 41.26
CA GLN A 80 11.63 -27.80 41.60
C GLN A 80 11.84 -28.70 40.37
N GLY A 81 10.85 -28.76 39.47
CA GLY A 81 10.96 -29.46 38.20
C GLY A 81 12.10 -28.94 37.32
N TRP A 82 12.21 -27.61 37.16
CA TRP A 82 13.30 -26.99 36.39
C TRP A 82 14.66 -27.20 37.05
N GLU A 83 14.76 -27.02 38.37
CA GLU A 83 15.99 -27.28 39.12
C GLU A 83 16.45 -28.74 39.00
N ALA A 84 15.52 -29.70 39.07
CA ALA A 84 15.81 -31.12 38.89
C ALA A 84 16.29 -31.44 37.46
N VAL A 85 15.63 -30.90 36.44
CA VAL A 85 15.98 -31.10 35.03
C VAL A 85 17.39 -30.58 34.73
N ILE A 86 17.75 -29.41 35.26
CA ILE A 86 19.05 -28.77 35.06
C ILE A 86 20.16 -29.51 35.80
N SER A 87 19.91 -29.96 37.03
CA SER A 87 20.92 -30.61 37.87
C SER A 87 21.19 -32.07 37.52
N SER A 88 20.19 -32.81 37.03
CA SER A 88 20.30 -34.26 36.82
C SER A 88 20.51 -34.69 35.37
N GLY A 89 20.34 -33.79 34.40
CA GLY A 89 20.34 -34.15 32.98
C GLY A 89 19.10 -34.97 32.62
N SER A 90 18.02 -34.28 32.29
CA SER A 90 16.71 -34.90 32.01
C SER A 90 16.67 -35.65 30.67
N THR A 91 15.75 -36.62 30.57
CA THR A 91 15.31 -37.13 29.26
C THR A 91 14.48 -36.08 28.51
N ASN A 92 14.47 -36.14 27.18
CA ASN A 92 13.72 -35.21 26.32
C ASN A 92 12.20 -35.22 26.65
N ASP A 93 11.64 -36.37 26.97
CA ASP A 93 10.21 -36.51 27.32
C ASP A 93 9.84 -35.75 28.60
N SER A 94 10.69 -35.83 29.64
CA SER A 94 10.51 -35.11 30.89
C SER A 94 10.64 -33.59 30.70
N LEU A 95 11.55 -33.14 29.84
CA LEU A 95 11.73 -31.73 29.50
C LEU A 95 10.52 -31.17 28.73
N MET A 96 10.02 -31.91 27.73
CA MET A 96 8.85 -31.50 26.94
C MET A 96 7.56 -31.46 27.78
N ASN A 97 7.40 -32.37 28.74
CA ASN A 97 6.32 -32.31 29.71
C ASN A 97 6.43 -31.05 30.58
N LEU A 98 7.62 -30.74 31.09
CA LEU A 98 7.85 -29.56 31.93
C LEU A 98 7.59 -28.24 31.17
N ILE A 99 8.02 -28.15 29.90
CA ILE A 99 7.69 -27.02 29.01
C ILE A 99 6.17 -26.88 28.87
N SER A 100 5.46 -27.98 28.64
CA SER A 100 4.01 -27.97 28.45
C SER A 100 3.26 -27.49 29.70
N GLN A 101 3.68 -27.96 30.88
CA GLN A 101 3.10 -27.52 32.15
C GLN A 101 3.41 -26.04 32.43
N THR A 102 4.64 -25.60 32.11
CA THR A 102 5.05 -24.20 32.24
C THR A 102 4.21 -23.27 31.34
N LYS A 103 3.95 -23.67 30.09
CA LYS A 103 3.06 -22.94 29.17
C LYS A 103 1.61 -22.88 29.68
N ALA A 104 1.10 -23.98 30.22
CA ALA A 104 -0.26 -24.04 30.76
C ALA A 104 -0.42 -23.11 31.98
N PHE A 105 0.54 -23.15 32.89
CA PHE A 105 0.60 -22.25 34.05
C PHE A 105 0.60 -20.77 33.63
N GLN A 106 1.46 -20.42 32.67
CA GLN A 106 1.57 -19.05 32.17
C GLN A 106 0.30 -18.60 31.42
N SER A 107 -0.33 -19.48 30.63
CA SER A 107 -1.61 -19.18 29.96
C SER A 107 -2.74 -18.91 30.96
N LYS A 108 -2.86 -19.73 32.01
CA LYS A 108 -3.83 -19.54 33.10
C LYS A 108 -3.62 -18.20 33.80
N ARG A 109 -2.36 -17.84 34.06
CA ARG A 109 -2.00 -16.58 34.70
C ARG A 109 -2.27 -15.35 33.82
N LEU A 110 -1.91 -15.39 32.53
CA LEU A 110 -2.22 -14.32 31.57
C LEU A 110 -3.73 -14.06 31.48
N HIS A 111 -4.54 -15.12 31.45
CA HIS A 111 -6.00 -15.00 31.47
C HIS A 111 -6.47 -14.26 32.75
N THR A 112 -5.96 -14.63 33.92
CA THR A 112 -6.26 -13.93 35.17
C THR A 112 -5.82 -12.45 35.12
N LEU A 113 -4.62 -12.16 34.59
CA LEU A 113 -4.08 -10.80 34.52
C LEU A 113 -4.89 -9.89 33.58
N LEU A 114 -5.40 -10.43 32.47
CA LEU A 114 -6.21 -9.69 31.50
C LEU A 114 -7.64 -9.43 31.98
N HIS A 115 -8.19 -10.31 32.82
CA HIS A 115 -9.58 -10.21 33.31
C HIS A 115 -9.75 -9.58 34.70
N THR A 116 -8.67 -9.29 35.42
CA THR A 116 -8.74 -8.58 36.71
C THR A 116 -8.74 -7.07 36.47
N GLU A 117 -9.77 -6.32 36.94
CA GLU A 117 -9.83 -4.85 36.77
C GLU A 117 -8.50 -4.19 37.20
N ARG A 118 -7.86 -3.47 36.27
CA ARG A 118 -6.59 -2.73 36.43
C ARG A 118 -6.71 -1.51 37.37
N LYS A 119 -7.31 -1.66 38.55
CA LYS A 119 -7.31 -0.61 39.58
C LYS A 119 -6.00 -0.70 40.36
N THR A 120 -5.11 0.23 40.03
CA THR A 120 -3.93 0.61 40.83
C THR A 120 -2.98 -0.53 41.19
N ARG A 121 -2.34 -1.15 40.18
CA ARG A 121 -1.14 -1.96 40.43
C ARG A 121 0.11 -1.07 40.38
N PRO A 122 0.95 -1.04 41.43
CA PRO A 122 2.21 -0.32 41.38
C PRO A 122 3.17 -1.01 40.39
N LEU A 123 3.72 -0.24 39.45
CA LEU A 123 4.81 -0.68 38.59
C LEU A 123 5.96 -1.21 39.48
N GLY A 124 6.34 -2.47 39.27
CA GLY A 124 7.60 -3.01 39.77
C GLY A 124 7.55 -4.04 40.90
N LYS A 125 6.40 -4.51 41.39
CA LYS A 125 6.35 -5.51 42.49
C LYS A 125 5.86 -6.93 42.19
N GLU A 126 5.18 -7.20 41.07
CA GLU A 126 4.57 -8.54 40.84
C GLU A 126 4.93 -9.23 39.50
N SER A 127 5.77 -8.62 38.65
CA SER A 127 6.22 -9.22 37.37
C SER A 127 7.58 -9.94 37.51
N SER A 128 7.70 -10.80 38.52
CA SER A 128 8.91 -11.64 38.67
C SER A 128 8.60 -13.12 38.67
N MET A 129 7.34 -13.56 38.74
CA MET A 129 7.04 -14.97 39.00
C MET A 129 7.49 -15.87 37.85
N MET A 130 7.16 -15.63 36.57
CA MET A 130 7.67 -16.51 35.50
C MET A 130 9.19 -16.44 35.30
N ARG A 131 9.78 -15.27 35.54
CA ARG A 131 11.24 -15.12 35.56
C ARG A 131 11.87 -15.93 36.70
N ASP A 132 11.29 -15.86 37.89
CA ASP A 132 11.76 -16.54 39.10
C ASP A 132 11.59 -18.05 38.95
N LEU A 133 10.49 -18.49 38.33
CA LEU A 133 10.25 -19.88 37.96
C LEU A 133 11.35 -20.43 37.06
N LEU A 134 11.76 -19.64 36.08
CA LEU A 134 12.76 -20.03 35.08
C LEU A 134 14.16 -19.51 35.41
N ARG A 135 14.40 -18.99 36.61
CA ARG A 135 15.68 -18.37 36.96
C ARG A 135 16.82 -19.36 36.77
N SER A 136 16.67 -20.58 37.28
CA SER A 136 17.67 -21.64 37.14
C SER A 136 17.97 -21.95 35.67
N LEU A 137 16.94 -21.93 34.80
CA LEU A 137 17.10 -22.13 33.36
C LEU A 137 17.87 -20.95 32.74
N LEU A 138 17.47 -19.70 33.00
CA LEU A 138 18.13 -18.51 32.49
C LEU A 138 19.60 -18.41 32.95
N GLU A 139 19.88 -18.71 34.23
CA GLU A 139 21.22 -18.77 34.79
C GLU A 139 22.06 -19.88 34.12
N SER A 140 21.47 -21.04 33.85
CA SER A 140 22.18 -22.14 33.16
C SER A 140 22.55 -21.83 31.70
N LEU A 141 21.85 -20.87 31.09
CA LEU A 141 22.08 -20.40 29.72
C LEU A 141 23.00 -19.18 29.67
N CYS A 142 23.32 -18.56 30.81
CA CYS A 142 24.27 -17.44 30.85
C CYS A 142 25.68 -17.92 30.47
N ASP A 143 26.31 -17.19 29.56
CA ASP A 143 27.71 -17.37 29.12
C ASP A 143 28.03 -18.72 28.46
N ARG A 144 27.00 -19.42 27.97
CA ARG A 144 27.14 -20.70 27.28
C ARG A 144 27.12 -20.51 25.76
N SER A 145 27.89 -21.33 25.03
CA SER A 145 27.78 -21.45 23.58
C SER A 145 26.64 -22.39 23.23
N PHE A 146 25.70 -21.95 22.39
CA PHE A 146 24.52 -22.74 22.02
C PHE A 146 24.80 -23.61 20.80
N SER A 147 24.30 -24.84 20.81
CA SER A 147 24.22 -25.70 19.63
C SER A 147 22.75 -25.99 19.31
N THR A 148 22.46 -26.34 18.06
CA THR A 148 21.10 -26.72 17.62
C THR A 148 20.59 -28.00 18.30
N GLU A 149 21.48 -28.78 18.93
CA GLU A 149 21.17 -30.00 19.68
C GLU A 149 21.09 -29.76 21.21
N ASP A 150 21.24 -28.53 21.68
CA ASP A 150 21.13 -28.23 23.11
C ASP A 150 19.66 -28.18 23.54
N ASP A 151 19.21 -29.23 24.22
CA ASP A 151 17.84 -29.39 24.69
C ASP A 151 17.38 -28.23 25.60
N LEU A 152 18.26 -27.68 26.45
CA LEU A 152 17.92 -26.57 27.33
C LEU A 152 17.75 -25.26 26.55
N TRP A 153 18.58 -25.06 25.53
CA TRP A 153 18.44 -23.94 24.60
C TRP A 153 17.12 -24.00 23.82
N LEU A 154 16.78 -25.17 23.26
CA LEU A 154 15.51 -25.38 22.56
C LEU A 154 14.31 -25.21 23.50
N ALA A 155 14.42 -25.65 24.75
CA ALA A 155 13.40 -25.46 25.77
C ALA A 155 13.17 -23.97 26.09
N TYR A 156 14.24 -23.20 26.22
CA TYR A 156 14.16 -21.75 26.39
C TYR A 156 13.50 -21.07 25.19
N LEU A 157 13.91 -21.39 23.95
CA LEU A 157 13.29 -20.83 22.76
C LEU A 157 11.79 -21.18 22.67
N LYS A 158 11.39 -22.38 23.10
CA LYS A 158 9.98 -22.79 23.19
C LYS A 158 9.16 -21.98 24.19
N LEU A 159 9.81 -21.46 25.24
CA LEU A 159 9.17 -20.70 26.33
C LEU A 159 9.28 -19.18 26.14
N LEU A 160 10.21 -18.70 25.32
CA LEU A 160 10.46 -17.28 25.15
C LEU A 160 9.23 -16.47 24.67
N PRO A 161 8.42 -16.92 23.69
CA PRO A 161 7.20 -16.20 23.29
C PRO A 161 6.27 -15.91 24.46
N CYS A 162 6.07 -16.93 25.31
CA CYS A 162 5.25 -16.85 26.51
C CYS A 162 5.81 -15.82 27.50
N LEU A 163 7.13 -15.82 27.72
CA LEU A 163 7.75 -14.84 28.62
C LEU A 163 7.64 -13.41 28.08
N LEU A 164 7.76 -13.23 26.76
CA LEU A 164 7.60 -11.93 26.11
C LEU A 164 6.17 -11.39 26.18
N GLU A 165 5.15 -12.25 26.14
CA GLU A 165 3.75 -11.85 26.33
C GLU A 165 3.51 -11.28 27.74
N GLU A 166 4.09 -11.89 28.77
CA GLU A 166 3.99 -11.37 30.14
C GLU A 166 4.69 -10.01 30.27
N VAL A 167 5.91 -9.90 29.72
CA VAL A 167 6.64 -8.62 29.66
C VAL A 167 5.81 -7.54 28.98
N ALA A 168 5.10 -7.86 27.89
CA ALA A 168 4.26 -6.90 27.18
C ALA A 168 3.06 -6.44 28.03
N VAL A 169 2.39 -7.35 28.74
CA VAL A 169 1.27 -7.03 29.62
C VAL A 169 1.71 -6.12 30.75
N ASP A 170 2.90 -6.36 31.29
CA ASP A 170 3.43 -5.58 32.42
C ASP A 170 4.04 -4.25 31.99
N TYR A 171 4.62 -4.18 30.79
CA TYR A 171 5.21 -2.95 30.23
C TYR A 171 4.18 -2.02 29.59
N ALA A 172 3.02 -2.53 29.16
CA ALA A 172 2.00 -1.74 28.48
C ALA A 172 1.68 -0.47 29.29
N PRO A 173 1.94 0.74 28.74
CA PRO A 173 1.75 1.98 29.47
C PRO A 173 0.29 2.08 29.90
N MET A 174 0.04 2.39 31.17
CA MET A 174 -1.27 2.56 31.81
C MET A 174 -2.20 3.61 31.14
N ASN A 175 -1.80 4.23 30.02
CA ASN A 175 -2.43 5.43 29.45
C ASN A 175 -2.98 5.31 28.03
N THR A 176 -2.95 4.16 27.35
CA THR A 176 -3.66 4.03 26.07
C THR A 176 -4.98 3.30 26.27
N ALA A 177 -6.06 4.08 26.34
CA ALA A 177 -7.44 3.65 26.12
C ALA A 177 -7.68 3.27 24.65
N GLN A 178 -6.76 2.51 24.05
CA GLN A 178 -7.00 1.80 22.81
C GLN A 178 -7.41 0.39 23.21
N GLY A 179 -8.48 -0.12 22.59
CA GLY A 179 -8.95 -1.48 22.80
C GLY A 179 -7.84 -2.52 22.55
N PRO A 180 -8.13 -3.82 22.74
CA PRO A 180 -7.15 -4.86 22.45
C PRO A 180 -6.79 -4.77 20.96
N THR A 181 -5.69 -4.11 20.63
CA THR A 181 -5.06 -4.31 19.33
C THR A 181 -4.53 -5.74 19.39
N ASP A 182 -5.03 -6.60 18.49
CA ASP A 182 -4.66 -8.03 18.44
C ASP A 182 -3.16 -8.26 18.19
N ARG A 183 -2.40 -7.20 17.87
CA ARG A 183 -0.99 -7.24 17.50
C ARG A 183 -0.11 -6.57 18.56
N LEU A 184 0.83 -7.35 19.11
CA LEU A 184 1.84 -6.89 20.05
C LEU A 184 2.88 -6.00 19.34
N ASN A 185 3.23 -4.85 19.91
CA ASN A 185 4.27 -3.97 19.37
C ASN A 185 5.66 -4.44 19.84
N TYR A 186 6.43 -5.07 18.95
CA TYR A 186 7.77 -5.58 19.26
C TYR A 186 8.81 -4.48 19.51
N GLU A 187 8.63 -3.25 19.01
CA GLU A 187 9.52 -2.11 19.28
C GLU A 187 9.48 -1.75 20.77
N GLN A 188 8.28 -1.68 21.33
CA GLN A 188 8.08 -1.44 22.76
C GLN A 188 8.67 -2.55 23.63
N LEU A 189 8.58 -3.81 23.20
CA LEU A 189 9.20 -4.93 23.90
C LEU A 189 10.74 -4.86 23.91
N TRP A 190 11.35 -4.46 22.80
CA TRP A 190 12.79 -4.25 22.76
C TRP A 190 13.23 -3.10 23.66
N HIS A 191 12.49 -1.99 23.68
CA HIS A 191 12.73 -0.90 24.63
C HIS A 191 12.56 -1.36 26.08
N ALA A 192 11.54 -2.16 26.38
CA ALA A 192 11.36 -2.77 27.69
C ALA A 192 12.57 -3.63 28.09
N ALA A 193 13.09 -4.45 27.16
CA ALA A 193 14.29 -5.26 27.40
C ALA A 193 15.57 -4.43 27.58
N GLU A 194 15.61 -3.20 27.09
CA GLU A 194 16.73 -2.28 27.31
C GLU A 194 16.63 -1.57 28.67
N GLU A 195 15.43 -1.18 29.08
CA GLU A 195 15.21 -0.38 30.30
C GLU A 195 15.01 -1.22 31.56
N TRP A 196 14.34 -2.37 31.45
CA TRP A 196 13.90 -3.17 32.60
C TRP A 196 14.81 -4.38 32.81
N PRO A 197 15.44 -4.55 34.00
CA PRO A 197 16.35 -5.66 34.27
C PRO A 197 15.71 -7.04 34.05
N ASN A 198 14.46 -7.23 34.44
CA ASN A 198 13.75 -8.50 34.29
C ASN A 198 13.53 -8.87 32.82
N ALA A 199 13.07 -7.92 32.00
CA ALA A 199 12.88 -8.14 30.56
C ALA A 199 14.23 -8.37 29.86
N ARG A 200 15.27 -7.64 30.27
CA ARG A 200 16.64 -7.83 29.78
C ARG A 200 17.15 -9.24 30.04
N GLU A 201 16.93 -9.75 31.25
CA GLU A 201 17.36 -11.09 31.65
C GLU A 201 16.67 -12.18 30.82
N ILE A 202 15.35 -12.04 30.60
CA ILE A 202 14.55 -12.95 29.77
C ILE A 202 15.06 -12.99 28.32
N VAL A 203 15.36 -11.83 27.72
CA VAL A 203 15.77 -11.72 26.31
C VAL A 203 17.25 -12.00 26.09
N SER A 204 18.08 -11.92 27.13
CA SER A 204 19.54 -12.00 27.03
C SER A 204 20.08 -13.25 26.33
N PRO A 205 19.61 -14.48 26.63
CA PRO A 205 20.08 -15.68 25.93
C PRO A 205 19.74 -15.65 24.43
N TYR A 206 18.52 -15.25 24.06
CA TYR A 206 18.12 -15.08 22.65
C TYR A 206 18.97 -14.04 21.92
N ARG A 207 19.19 -12.89 22.56
CA ARG A 207 20.03 -11.83 22.00
C ARG A 207 21.45 -12.33 21.75
N ARG A 208 22.10 -12.94 22.74
CA ARG A 208 23.48 -13.43 22.62
C ARG A 208 23.62 -14.57 21.60
N GLY A 209 22.66 -15.49 21.60
CA GLY A 209 22.72 -16.70 20.78
C GLY A 209 22.39 -16.51 19.31
N ILE A 210 21.45 -15.61 18.98
CA ILE A 210 20.96 -15.46 17.60
C ILE A 210 21.21 -14.05 17.05
N ILE A 211 20.91 -13.01 17.83
CA ILE A 211 20.81 -11.65 17.30
C ILE A 211 22.15 -10.92 17.29
N GLU A 212 22.87 -10.93 18.40
CA GLU A 212 24.13 -10.19 18.59
C GLU A 212 25.22 -10.55 17.56
N PRO A 213 25.41 -11.82 17.13
CA PRO A 213 26.33 -12.14 16.05
C PRO A 213 25.97 -11.43 14.74
N LEU A 214 24.68 -11.39 14.40
CA LEU A 214 24.17 -10.74 13.19
C LEU A 214 24.22 -9.21 13.30
N GLU A 215 23.91 -8.65 14.48
CA GLU A 215 24.07 -7.21 14.74
C GLU A 215 25.54 -6.78 14.60
N LYS A 216 26.48 -7.55 15.17
CA LYS A 216 27.91 -7.28 15.06
C LYS A 216 28.38 -7.34 13.61
N GLU A 217 27.90 -8.31 12.85
CA GLU A 217 28.17 -8.43 11.42
C GLU A 217 27.66 -7.20 10.66
N LEU A 218 26.41 -6.78 10.90
CA LEU A 218 25.81 -5.60 10.31
C LEU A 218 26.59 -4.31 10.65
N VAL A 219 26.87 -4.09 11.94
CA VAL A 219 27.61 -2.91 12.41
C VAL A 219 29.05 -2.91 11.89
N PHE A 220 29.69 -4.08 11.81
CA PHE A 220 31.04 -4.20 11.28
C PHE A 220 31.10 -3.80 9.81
N HIS A 221 30.18 -4.28 8.97
CA HIS A 221 30.20 -3.97 7.54
C HIS A 221 29.83 -2.52 7.22
N PHE A 222 29.02 -1.88 8.07
CA PHE A 222 28.55 -0.52 7.86
C PHE A 222 29.08 0.49 8.89
N HIS A 223 30.25 0.21 9.49
CA HIS A 223 30.90 1.16 10.37
C HIS A 223 31.43 2.39 9.57
N PRO A 224 31.26 3.62 10.08
CA PRO A 224 31.79 4.82 9.42
C PRO A 224 33.30 4.69 9.11
N GLY A 225 33.68 5.02 7.87
CA GLY A 225 35.07 5.02 7.42
C GLY A 225 35.57 3.73 6.74
N LEU A 226 34.73 2.69 6.64
CA LEU A 226 35.05 1.50 5.85
C LEU A 226 34.70 1.68 4.37
N GLN A 227 35.45 1.02 3.48
CA GLN A 227 35.23 1.09 2.02
C GLN A 227 33.88 0.51 1.57
N THR A 228 33.32 -0.41 2.36
CA THR A 228 31.98 -0.99 2.16
C THR A 228 30.86 0.02 2.39
N VAL A 229 31.16 1.12 3.08
CA VAL A 229 30.24 2.23 3.30
C VAL A 229 30.44 3.28 2.23
N GLN A 230 29.60 3.24 1.21
CA GLN A 230 29.44 4.34 0.29
C GLN A 230 28.07 4.96 0.48
N ARG A 231 28.05 6.22 0.92
CA ARG A 231 26.79 6.96 1.12
C ARG A 231 25.93 6.93 -0.15
N SER A 232 26.55 7.08 -1.32
CA SER A 232 25.89 7.03 -2.63
C SER A 232 25.34 5.66 -3.03
N GLU A 233 25.64 4.60 -2.29
CA GLU A 233 25.30 3.22 -2.65
C GLU A 233 24.49 2.49 -1.55
N PRO A 234 23.29 3.00 -1.17
CA PRO A 234 22.43 2.37 -0.16
C PRO A 234 21.99 0.95 -0.55
N GLN A 235 22.07 0.56 -1.83
CA GLN A 235 21.67 -0.77 -2.29
C GLN A 235 22.48 -1.90 -1.66
N HIS A 236 23.76 -1.66 -1.37
CA HIS A 236 24.60 -2.66 -0.70
C HIS A 236 24.16 -2.90 0.74
N PHE A 237 23.75 -1.83 1.43
CA PHE A 237 23.19 -1.92 2.77
C PHE A 237 21.90 -2.72 2.81
N PHE A 238 20.93 -2.37 1.97
CA PHE A 238 19.65 -3.05 2.00
C PHE A 238 19.73 -4.50 1.52
N THR A 239 20.60 -4.82 0.56
CA THR A 239 20.85 -6.20 0.14
C THR A 239 21.45 -7.02 1.28
N PHE A 240 22.43 -6.45 2.00
CA PHE A 240 23.05 -7.11 3.16
C PHE A 240 22.06 -7.29 4.31
N LEU A 241 21.25 -6.26 4.60
CA LEU A 241 20.21 -6.33 5.62
C LEU A 241 19.20 -7.44 5.30
N LEU A 242 18.76 -7.56 4.04
CA LEU A 242 17.84 -8.62 3.62
C LEU A 242 18.42 -10.01 3.88
N ASP A 243 19.71 -10.22 3.60
CA ASP A 243 20.39 -11.50 3.89
C ASP A 243 20.34 -11.83 5.39
N LEU A 244 20.71 -10.87 6.25
CA LEU A 244 20.68 -11.07 7.70
C LEU A 244 19.27 -11.34 8.22
N LEU A 245 18.26 -10.61 7.74
CA LEU A 245 16.86 -10.84 8.10
C LEU A 245 16.40 -12.25 7.70
N CYS A 246 16.80 -12.72 6.51
CA CYS A 246 16.51 -14.08 6.07
C CYS A 246 17.23 -15.14 6.91
N ARG A 247 18.47 -14.88 7.36
CA ARG A 247 19.22 -15.78 8.24
C ARG A 247 18.56 -15.96 9.61
N VAL A 248 17.89 -14.93 10.14
CA VAL A 248 17.05 -15.08 11.35
C VAL A 248 15.90 -16.04 11.08
N GLY A 249 15.19 -15.88 9.96
CA GLY A 249 14.06 -16.75 9.58
C GLY A 249 14.47 -18.19 9.27
N ASN A 250 15.67 -18.39 8.73
CA ASN A 250 16.22 -19.71 8.40
C ASN A 250 16.96 -20.37 9.58
N SER A 251 16.87 -19.81 10.79
CA SER A 251 17.52 -20.39 11.96
C SER A 251 16.92 -21.76 12.30
N GLU A 252 17.74 -22.81 12.21
CA GLU A 252 17.34 -24.18 12.54
C GLU A 252 16.87 -24.29 14.01
N ALA A 253 17.53 -23.59 14.93
CA ALA A 253 17.16 -23.60 16.35
C ALA A 253 15.79 -22.95 16.60
N VAL A 254 15.50 -21.84 15.92
CA VAL A 254 14.18 -21.19 16.00
C VAL A 254 13.12 -22.09 15.38
N SER A 255 13.39 -22.64 14.21
CA SER A 255 12.48 -23.56 13.51
C SER A 255 12.18 -24.82 14.33
N ALA A 256 13.19 -25.42 14.98
CA ALA A 256 13.04 -26.59 15.83
C ALA A 256 12.28 -26.31 17.14
N ALA A 257 12.26 -25.06 17.58
CA ALA A 257 11.51 -24.63 18.76
C ALA A 257 10.00 -24.48 18.47
N PHE A 258 9.59 -24.34 17.21
CA PHE A 258 8.18 -24.20 16.84
C PHE A 258 7.56 -25.53 16.39
N SER A 259 6.56 -26.01 17.14
CA SER A 259 5.64 -27.05 16.68
C SER A 259 4.38 -26.39 16.12
N PRO A 260 3.87 -26.80 14.94
CA PRO A 260 2.59 -26.29 14.43
C PRO A 260 1.46 -26.76 15.37
N GLY A 261 0.77 -25.84 16.04
CA GLY A 261 -0.41 -26.23 16.83
C GLY A 261 -0.88 -25.32 17.98
N LEU A 262 -0.13 -24.30 18.40
CA LEU A 262 -0.65 -23.29 19.33
C LEU A 262 -0.28 -21.87 18.86
N PRO A 263 -1.27 -20.98 18.64
CA PRO A 263 -1.01 -19.59 18.28
C PRO A 263 -0.51 -18.85 19.52
N GLY A 264 0.81 -18.65 19.61
CA GLY A 264 1.36 -17.58 20.45
C GLY A 264 1.15 -16.23 19.77
N ARG A 265 1.01 -15.14 20.53
CA ARG A 265 0.93 -13.77 19.98
C ARG A 265 2.30 -13.22 19.58
N VAL A 266 3.39 -13.88 19.99
CA VAL A 266 4.77 -13.47 19.73
C VAL A 266 5.46 -14.44 18.77
N GLU A 267 5.80 -13.94 17.59
CA GLU A 267 6.61 -14.64 16.59
C GLU A 267 8.09 -14.29 16.81
N LEU A 268 8.92 -15.25 17.22
CA LEU A 268 10.33 -14.99 17.54
C LEU A 268 11.14 -14.49 16.34
N VAL A 269 10.82 -14.98 15.14
CA VAL A 269 11.49 -14.53 13.91
C VAL A 269 11.23 -13.06 13.69
N ASP A 270 9.97 -12.61 13.77
CA ASP A 270 9.62 -11.19 13.62
C ASP A 270 10.23 -10.34 14.74
N PHE A 271 10.18 -10.81 15.99
CA PHE A 271 10.83 -10.14 17.12
C PHE A 271 12.35 -9.97 16.89
N GLY A 272 13.02 -10.99 16.36
CA GLY A 272 14.45 -10.94 16.03
C GLY A 272 14.76 -10.05 14.82
N GLN A 273 13.97 -10.16 13.75
CA GLN A 273 14.08 -9.33 12.55
C GLN A 273 13.91 -7.85 12.89
N LEU A 274 12.97 -7.50 13.78
CA LEU A 274 12.79 -6.12 14.21
C LEU A 274 14.02 -5.56 14.92
N ARG A 275 14.76 -6.38 15.69
CA ARG A 275 15.99 -5.93 16.34
C ARG A 275 17.09 -5.57 15.35
N LEU A 276 17.21 -6.35 14.28
CA LEU A 276 18.07 -5.98 13.15
C LEU A 276 17.56 -4.72 12.45
N GLY A 277 16.24 -4.53 12.37
CA GLY A 277 15.61 -3.28 11.93
C GLY A 277 16.01 -2.06 12.77
N LEU A 278 15.98 -2.16 14.10
CA LEU A 278 16.43 -1.12 15.02
C LEU A 278 17.92 -0.79 14.84
N THR A 279 18.75 -1.82 14.66
CA THR A 279 20.19 -1.63 14.36
C THR A 279 20.39 -0.97 13.00
N ALA A 280 19.59 -1.37 12.00
CA ALA A 280 19.59 -0.76 10.69
C ALA A 280 19.21 0.73 10.76
N GLU A 281 18.22 1.13 11.56
CA GLU A 281 17.88 2.54 11.77
C GLU A 281 19.08 3.37 12.27
N ALA A 282 19.81 2.86 13.26
CA ALA A 282 21.00 3.53 13.78
C ALA A 282 22.06 3.72 12.68
N ILE A 283 22.32 2.69 11.87
CA ILE A 283 23.27 2.76 10.75
C ILE A 283 22.79 3.75 9.67
N LEU A 284 21.50 3.75 9.33
CA LEU A 284 20.92 4.70 8.39
C LEU A 284 21.16 6.14 8.85
N SER A 285 20.95 6.41 10.14
CA SER A 285 21.17 7.73 10.74
C SER A 285 22.65 8.10 10.82
N GLU A 286 23.51 7.23 11.35
CA GLU A 286 24.92 7.55 11.63
C GLU A 286 25.80 7.52 10.36
N THR A 287 25.54 6.57 9.48
CA THR A 287 26.43 6.22 8.38
C THR A 287 25.94 6.81 7.06
N TYR A 288 24.66 6.65 6.76
CA TYR A 288 24.04 7.23 5.56
C TYR A 288 23.53 8.67 5.78
N GLN A 289 23.59 9.15 7.03
CA GLN A 289 23.06 10.46 7.43
C GLN A 289 21.58 10.61 7.02
N TRP A 290 20.86 9.50 6.93
CA TRP A 290 19.46 9.49 6.53
C TRP A 290 18.60 9.93 7.71
N ASN A 291 18.26 11.22 7.73
CA ASN A 291 17.41 11.80 8.76
C ASN A 291 16.24 12.58 8.12
N PRO A 292 15.26 11.86 7.54
CA PRO A 292 14.20 12.47 6.73
C PRO A 292 13.21 13.30 7.55
N LEU A 293 13.23 13.20 8.89
CA LEU A 293 12.42 14.03 9.78
C LEU A 293 13.07 15.39 10.06
N SER A 294 14.38 15.51 9.86
CA SER A 294 15.10 16.77 10.03
C SER A 294 14.89 17.70 8.83
N THR A 295 14.45 18.93 9.10
CA THR A 295 14.28 19.96 8.06
C THR A 295 15.62 20.37 7.45
N SER A 296 16.69 20.45 8.24
CA SER A 296 18.04 20.78 7.76
C SER A 296 18.61 19.70 6.86
N PHE A 297 18.30 18.42 7.13
CA PHE A 297 18.71 17.34 6.26
C PHE A 297 18.10 17.49 4.86
N LEU A 298 16.79 17.75 4.76
CA LEU A 298 16.11 17.88 3.46
C LEU A 298 16.49 19.14 2.69
N SER A 299 16.91 20.22 3.36
CA SER A 299 17.42 21.42 2.68
C SER A 299 18.81 21.22 2.10
N ASP A 300 19.67 20.50 2.80
CA ASP A 300 21.09 20.41 2.48
C ASP A 300 21.42 19.20 1.60
N THR A 301 20.50 18.24 1.52
CA THR A 301 20.68 16.98 0.79
C THR A 301 20.23 17.11 -0.67
N PRO A 302 21.07 16.70 -1.64
CA PRO A 302 20.67 16.68 -3.05
C PRO A 302 19.43 15.81 -3.26
N PHE A 303 18.45 16.32 -4.00
CA PHE A 303 17.23 15.58 -4.31
C PHE A 303 17.48 14.22 -4.98
N ALA A 304 18.52 14.12 -5.80
CA ALA A 304 18.94 12.87 -6.43
C ALA A 304 19.29 11.79 -5.39
N TYR A 305 19.88 12.18 -4.26
CA TYR A 305 20.16 11.27 -3.16
C TYR A 305 18.87 10.76 -2.52
N VAL A 306 17.93 11.66 -2.20
CA VAL A 306 16.63 11.31 -1.62
C VAL A 306 15.87 10.33 -2.52
N VAL A 307 15.82 10.62 -3.83
CA VAL A 307 15.17 9.76 -4.82
C VAL A 307 15.84 8.41 -4.93
N HIS A 308 17.17 8.37 -5.03
CA HIS A 308 17.93 7.11 -5.08
C HIS A 308 17.71 6.26 -3.84
N PHE A 309 17.74 6.88 -2.66
CA PHE A 309 17.56 6.19 -1.39
C PHE A 309 16.18 5.54 -1.27
N ILE A 310 15.13 6.31 -1.59
CA ILE A 310 13.74 5.81 -1.57
C ILE A 310 13.58 4.69 -2.60
N ASN A 311 14.05 4.87 -3.84
CA ASN A 311 13.94 3.83 -4.87
C ASN A 311 14.61 2.53 -4.44
N THR A 312 15.80 2.63 -3.86
CA THR A 312 16.55 1.48 -3.33
C THR A 312 15.78 0.79 -2.20
N PHE A 313 15.12 1.55 -1.33
CA PHE A 313 14.28 0.97 -0.29
C PHE A 313 13.04 0.27 -0.86
N LEU A 314 12.41 0.83 -1.90
CA LEU A 314 11.31 0.16 -2.58
C LEU A 314 11.80 -1.15 -3.24
N ASP A 315 13.00 -1.18 -3.83
CA ASP A 315 13.62 -2.42 -4.36
C ASP A 315 13.82 -3.46 -3.26
N PHE A 316 14.25 -3.02 -2.08
CA PHE A 316 14.39 -3.86 -0.91
C PHE A 316 13.05 -4.46 -0.46
N VAL A 317 12.00 -3.65 -0.37
CA VAL A 317 10.65 -4.10 0.01
C VAL A 317 10.13 -5.15 -0.98
N GLU A 318 10.30 -4.91 -2.29
CA GLU A 318 9.93 -5.85 -3.34
C GLU A 318 10.64 -7.20 -3.18
N GLN A 319 11.94 -7.18 -2.88
CA GLN A 319 12.73 -8.40 -2.64
C GLN A 319 12.45 -9.06 -1.29
N ALA A 320 11.97 -8.31 -0.32
CA ALA A 320 11.64 -8.75 1.03
C ALA A 320 10.25 -9.37 1.13
N GLU A 321 9.38 -9.16 0.12
CA GLU A 321 8.03 -9.70 0.08
C GLU A 321 8.04 -11.21 0.38
N ARG A 322 7.23 -11.64 1.35
CA ARG A 322 7.08 -13.04 1.81
C ARG A 322 8.33 -13.65 2.47
N ARG A 323 9.43 -12.91 2.60
CA ARG A 323 10.69 -13.35 3.22
C ARG A 323 10.97 -12.66 4.55
N VAL A 324 10.48 -11.45 4.70
CA VAL A 324 10.59 -10.64 5.93
C VAL A 324 9.20 -10.44 6.49
N TYR A 325 9.08 -10.46 7.82
CA TYR A 325 7.82 -10.27 8.51
C TYR A 325 7.32 -8.83 8.40
N SER A 326 6.00 -8.66 8.40
CA SER A 326 5.38 -7.37 8.13
C SER A 326 5.64 -6.32 9.19
N GLN A 327 5.78 -6.63 10.49
CA GLN A 327 6.12 -5.61 11.50
C GLN A 327 7.49 -4.99 11.25
N THR A 328 8.47 -5.82 10.88
CA THR A 328 9.82 -5.34 10.57
C THR A 328 9.82 -4.42 9.35
N LEU A 329 9.07 -4.78 8.29
CA LEU A 329 8.93 -3.94 7.09
C LEU A 329 8.16 -2.64 7.40
N GLU A 330 7.08 -2.72 8.16
CA GLU A 330 6.29 -1.57 8.64
C GLU A 330 7.19 -0.59 9.39
N PHE A 331 7.98 -1.08 10.36
CA PHE A 331 8.95 -0.28 11.12
C PHE A 331 9.96 0.43 10.20
N LEU A 332 10.65 -0.31 9.33
CA LEU A 332 11.65 0.25 8.43
C LEU A 332 11.03 1.28 7.46
N SER A 333 9.83 1.00 6.96
CA SER A 333 9.10 1.93 6.08
C SER A 333 8.72 3.22 6.80
N GLY A 334 8.39 3.17 8.09
CA GLY A 334 8.10 4.33 8.92
C GLY A 334 9.30 5.26 9.04
N ARG A 335 10.51 4.70 9.11
CA ARG A 335 11.78 5.44 9.23
C ARG A 335 12.32 5.91 7.88
N VAL A 336 12.27 5.07 6.85
CA VAL A 336 12.82 5.40 5.53
C VAL A 336 11.86 6.28 4.74
N LEU A 337 10.58 5.91 4.66
CA LEU A 337 9.55 6.61 3.88
C LEU A 337 8.82 7.65 4.73
N ALA A 338 9.55 8.37 5.59
CA ALA A 338 8.96 9.40 6.43
C ALA A 338 8.26 10.48 5.58
N PRO A 339 7.11 11.03 6.03
CA PRO A 339 6.30 11.94 5.22
C PRO A 339 7.05 13.12 4.58
N PRO A 340 8.01 13.78 5.25
CA PRO A 340 8.77 14.85 4.62
C PRO A 340 9.64 14.40 3.43
N ALA A 341 10.34 13.27 3.52
CA ALA A 341 11.13 12.73 2.41
C ALA A 341 10.23 12.22 1.27
N MET A 342 9.09 11.61 1.60
CA MET A 342 8.13 11.20 0.59
C MET A 342 7.54 12.39 -0.17
N ARG A 343 7.24 13.52 0.48
CA ARG A 343 6.82 14.73 -0.25
C ARG A 343 7.88 15.21 -1.24
N VAL A 344 9.16 15.13 -0.87
CA VAL A 344 10.26 15.45 -1.80
C VAL A 344 10.29 14.47 -2.97
N TYR A 345 10.10 13.18 -2.71
CA TYR A 345 10.02 12.14 -3.74
C TYR A 345 8.84 12.34 -4.70
N LEU A 346 7.64 12.60 -4.17
CA LEU A 346 6.43 12.89 -4.94
C LEU A 346 6.58 14.16 -5.78
N ALA A 347 7.15 15.23 -5.20
CA ALA A 347 7.44 16.45 -5.95
C ALA A 347 8.40 16.21 -7.13
N ARG A 348 9.37 15.28 -6.96
CA ARG A 348 10.26 14.87 -8.05
C ARG A 348 9.57 13.99 -9.09
N GLY A 349 8.65 13.11 -8.68
CA GLY A 349 7.75 12.40 -9.57
C GLY A 349 6.92 13.37 -10.41
N ASN A 350 6.30 14.37 -9.77
CA ASN A 350 5.51 15.41 -10.43
C ASN A 350 6.35 16.20 -11.46
N HIS A 351 7.56 16.61 -11.08
CA HIS A 351 8.47 17.28 -12.00
C HIS A 351 8.88 16.40 -13.20
N MET A 352 9.04 15.09 -13.00
CA MET A 352 9.34 14.14 -14.07
C MET A 352 8.17 14.04 -15.06
N VAL A 353 6.94 13.90 -14.59
CA VAL A 353 5.76 13.80 -15.46
C VAL A 353 5.45 15.13 -16.15
N GLU A 354 5.64 16.26 -15.46
CA GLU A 354 5.56 17.60 -16.04
C GLU A 354 6.58 17.76 -17.18
N LYS A 355 7.82 17.31 -16.97
CA LYS A 355 8.86 17.34 -18.02
C LYS A 355 8.50 16.41 -19.19
N ALA A 356 7.91 15.24 -18.92
CA ALA A 356 7.43 14.34 -19.97
C ALA A 356 6.32 14.97 -20.82
N LEU A 357 5.45 15.78 -20.19
CA LEU A 357 4.40 16.54 -20.86
C LEU A 357 4.96 17.71 -21.68
N LYS A 358 5.97 18.43 -21.15
CA LYS A 358 6.58 19.58 -21.83
C LYS A 358 7.54 19.20 -22.96
N CYS A 359 8.33 18.16 -22.76
CA CYS A 359 9.50 17.83 -23.58
C CYS A 359 9.56 16.33 -23.91
N GLY A 360 8.43 15.68 -24.20
CA GLY A 360 8.35 14.23 -24.46
C GLY A 360 9.33 13.71 -25.52
N THR A 361 9.77 14.57 -26.45
CA THR A 361 10.87 14.35 -27.42
C THR A 361 12.23 14.07 -26.77
N ASP A 362 12.62 14.83 -25.75
CA ASP A 362 13.90 14.70 -25.04
C ASP A 362 13.88 13.54 -24.03
N ALA A 363 12.69 13.20 -23.52
CA ALA A 363 12.48 12.11 -22.56
C ALA A 363 12.56 10.71 -23.20
N LEU A 364 12.43 10.61 -24.53
CA LEU A 364 12.79 9.40 -25.28
C LEU A 364 14.32 9.28 -25.30
N TRP A 365 14.90 8.64 -24.28
CA TRP A 365 16.34 8.38 -24.10
C TRP A 365 17.09 7.87 -25.35
N ARG A 366 16.38 7.35 -26.35
CA ARG A 366 16.94 6.85 -27.63
C ARG A 366 16.87 7.85 -28.79
N ARG A 367 16.18 8.98 -28.68
CA ARG A 367 15.90 9.87 -29.83
C ARG A 367 17.01 10.84 -30.22
N PRO A 368 17.80 11.42 -29.30
CA PRO A 368 18.97 12.23 -29.67
C PRO A 368 19.98 11.45 -30.53
N PHE A 369 20.00 10.11 -30.40
CA PHE A 369 20.81 9.21 -31.23
C PHE A 369 20.19 8.87 -32.60
N LEU A 370 18.87 9.01 -32.76
CA LEU A 370 18.14 8.55 -33.94
C LEU A 370 17.75 9.68 -34.90
N ASN A 371 17.52 10.92 -34.42
CA ASN A 371 17.32 12.07 -35.31
C ASN A 371 17.41 13.42 -34.56
N PRO A 372 18.49 14.22 -34.71
CA PRO A 372 18.67 15.49 -34.01
C PRO A 372 17.83 16.68 -34.54
N GLY A 373 16.73 16.43 -35.27
CA GLY A 373 15.95 17.47 -35.97
C GLY A 373 14.44 17.42 -35.77
N ILE A 374 13.92 16.71 -34.75
CA ILE A 374 12.49 16.73 -34.41
C ILE A 374 12.31 17.62 -33.18
N GLU A 375 11.95 18.89 -33.41
CA GLU A 375 11.91 19.94 -32.38
C GLU A 375 10.68 19.84 -31.46
N ALA A 376 9.59 19.19 -31.90
CA ALA A 376 8.44 18.88 -31.04
C ALA A 376 7.66 17.65 -31.56
N LEU A 377 7.14 16.84 -30.65
CA LEU A 377 6.10 15.86 -30.96
C LEU A 377 4.73 16.57 -30.94
N PRO A 378 3.74 16.09 -31.71
CA PRO A 378 2.34 16.45 -31.49
C PRO A 378 1.95 16.33 -30.00
N PHE A 379 1.15 17.29 -29.53
CA PHE A 379 0.67 17.40 -28.15
C PHE A 379 0.16 16.06 -27.59
N TYR A 380 -0.58 15.30 -28.42
CA TYR A 380 -1.08 13.97 -28.08
C TYR A 380 0.01 12.98 -27.66
N LEU A 381 1.16 12.97 -28.35
CA LEU A 381 2.25 12.05 -28.00
C LEU A 381 2.96 12.45 -26.71
N ASN A 382 3.06 13.74 -26.42
CA ASN A 382 3.55 14.21 -25.11
C ASN A 382 2.61 13.77 -23.99
N THR A 383 1.29 13.84 -24.21
CA THR A 383 0.27 13.32 -23.28
C THR A 383 0.42 11.82 -23.04
N VAL A 384 0.70 11.03 -24.09
CA VAL A 384 0.98 9.58 -23.93
C VAL A 384 2.21 9.35 -23.04
N HIS A 385 3.26 10.16 -23.17
CA HIS A 385 4.45 10.07 -22.33
C HIS A 385 4.18 10.48 -20.88
N PHE A 386 3.38 11.52 -20.67
CA PHE A 386 2.88 11.92 -19.37
C PHE A 386 2.14 10.76 -18.68
N VAL A 387 1.14 10.18 -19.35
CA VAL A 387 0.35 9.05 -18.80
C VAL A 387 1.24 7.88 -18.43
N ARG A 388 2.17 7.47 -19.31
CA ARG A 388 3.12 6.39 -19.01
C ARG A 388 4.04 6.70 -17.83
N GLY A 389 4.45 7.96 -17.68
CA GLY A 389 5.28 8.40 -16.55
C GLY A 389 4.52 8.32 -15.24
N VAL A 390 3.25 8.75 -15.23
CA VAL A 390 2.36 8.63 -14.07
C VAL A 390 2.10 7.16 -13.75
N ASP A 391 1.76 6.33 -14.74
CA ASP A 391 1.56 4.88 -14.58
C ASP A 391 2.76 4.20 -13.93
N ALA A 392 3.96 4.43 -14.46
CA ALA A 392 5.19 3.82 -13.94
C ALA A 392 5.45 4.22 -12.48
N PHE A 393 5.18 5.48 -12.14
CA PHE A 393 5.37 5.98 -10.78
C PHE A 393 4.33 5.40 -9.81
N ILE A 394 3.06 5.32 -10.21
CA ILE A 394 1.98 4.71 -9.41
C ILE A 394 2.27 3.22 -9.22
N GLN A 395 2.57 2.48 -10.29
CA GLN A 395 2.90 1.06 -10.21
C GLN A 395 4.04 0.80 -9.24
N ARG A 396 5.07 1.68 -9.24
CA ARG A 396 6.21 1.56 -8.32
C ARG A 396 5.81 1.76 -6.86
N LEU A 397 4.98 2.76 -6.57
CA LEU A 397 4.46 3.01 -5.21
C LEU A 397 3.51 1.90 -4.77
N SER A 398 2.63 1.46 -5.66
CA SER A 398 1.63 0.43 -5.38
C SER A 398 2.23 -0.96 -5.19
N GLY A 399 3.24 -1.30 -5.99
CA GLY A 399 3.91 -2.61 -5.92
C GLY A 399 4.65 -2.84 -4.61
N THR A 400 5.01 -1.79 -3.87
CA THR A 400 5.91 -1.91 -2.72
C THR A 400 5.35 -1.23 -1.47
N PHE A 401 5.00 0.05 -1.54
CA PHE A 401 4.59 0.82 -0.35
C PHE A 401 3.18 0.46 0.13
N LEU A 402 2.23 0.18 -0.78
CA LEU A 402 0.88 -0.26 -0.39
C LEU A 402 0.86 -1.61 0.32
N HIS A 403 1.84 -2.49 0.05
CA HIS A 403 1.95 -3.79 0.73
C HIS A 403 2.40 -3.66 2.18
N VAL A 404 3.16 -2.62 2.50
CA VAL A 404 3.77 -2.42 3.83
C VAL A 404 2.95 -1.47 4.69
N ASP A 405 2.45 -0.38 4.11
CA ASP A 405 1.61 0.60 4.82
C ASP A 405 0.48 1.05 3.89
N PRO A 406 -0.61 0.25 3.79
CA PRO A 406 -1.73 0.57 2.90
C PRO A 406 -2.33 1.94 3.19
N SER A 407 -2.42 2.32 4.47
CA SER A 407 -3.07 3.56 4.89
C SER A 407 -2.30 4.81 4.41
N ARG A 408 -0.98 4.85 4.64
CA ARG A 408 -0.14 5.97 4.23
C ARG A 408 0.14 5.91 2.73
N GLY A 409 0.28 4.72 2.17
CA GLY A 409 0.46 4.52 0.74
C GLY A 409 -0.72 5.00 -0.09
N GLY A 410 -1.95 4.67 0.31
CA GLY A 410 -3.16 5.13 -0.39
C GLY A 410 -3.27 6.66 -0.39
N GLY A 411 -2.95 7.31 0.73
CA GLY A 411 -2.91 8.76 0.83
C GLY A 411 -1.87 9.40 -0.09
N MET A 412 -0.65 8.85 -0.15
CA MET A 412 0.42 9.40 -0.99
C MET A 412 0.18 9.19 -2.48
N VAL A 413 -0.36 8.02 -2.88
CA VAL A 413 -0.74 7.78 -4.28
C VAL A 413 -1.86 8.73 -4.69
N ARG A 414 -2.85 8.96 -3.82
CA ARG A 414 -3.90 9.96 -4.05
C ARG A 414 -3.30 11.35 -4.27
N GLU A 415 -2.45 11.83 -3.35
CA GLU A 415 -1.80 13.15 -3.45
C GLU A 415 -1.04 13.32 -4.76
N PHE A 416 -0.29 12.28 -5.19
CA PHE A 416 0.42 12.29 -6.45
C PHE A 416 -0.51 12.38 -7.66
N VAL A 417 -1.56 11.56 -7.71
CA VAL A 417 -2.53 11.55 -8.81
C VAL A 417 -3.26 12.89 -8.90
N GLU A 418 -3.68 13.46 -7.77
CA GLU A 418 -4.33 14.78 -7.71
C GLU A 418 -3.40 15.86 -8.28
N SER A 419 -2.13 15.86 -7.87
CA SER A 419 -1.14 16.80 -8.35
C SER A 419 -0.81 16.63 -9.83
N ALA A 420 -0.71 15.40 -10.32
CA ALA A 420 -0.41 15.10 -11.72
C ALA A 420 -1.56 15.56 -12.64
N ILE A 421 -2.81 15.27 -12.27
CA ILE A 421 -4.00 15.74 -13.01
C ILE A 421 -4.08 17.26 -12.99
N GLY A 422 -3.86 17.89 -11.83
CA GLY A 422 -3.82 19.35 -11.72
C GLY A 422 -2.75 19.99 -12.60
N THR A 423 -1.56 19.39 -12.67
CA THR A 423 -0.46 19.83 -13.55
C THR A 423 -0.85 19.71 -15.02
N TYR A 424 -1.51 18.62 -15.40
CA TYR A 424 -1.99 18.42 -16.77
C TYR A 424 -3.03 19.47 -17.17
N VAL A 425 -4.04 19.72 -16.32
CA VAL A 425 -5.07 20.75 -16.58
C VAL A 425 -4.45 22.15 -16.71
N ALA A 426 -3.57 22.54 -15.78
CA ALA A 426 -2.90 23.84 -15.87
C ALA A 426 -2.07 23.96 -17.15
N PHE A 427 -1.37 22.89 -17.54
CA PHE A 427 -0.59 22.89 -18.79
C PHE A 427 -1.47 22.97 -20.03
N THR A 428 -2.64 22.31 -20.05
CA THR A 428 -3.56 22.38 -21.19
C THR A 428 -4.19 23.77 -21.30
N GLU A 429 -4.56 24.39 -20.19
CA GLU A 429 -5.06 25.78 -20.15
C GLU A 429 -4.00 26.78 -20.65
N ASP A 430 -2.74 26.64 -20.23
CA ASP A 430 -1.63 27.46 -20.72
C ASP A 430 -1.36 27.23 -22.22
N HIS A 431 -1.45 25.99 -22.69
CA HIS A 431 -1.26 25.66 -24.10
C HIS A 431 -2.35 26.29 -24.98
N LEU A 432 -3.61 26.24 -24.53
CA LEU A 432 -4.76 26.77 -25.26
C LEU A 432 -4.84 28.31 -25.21
N SER A 433 -4.49 28.94 -24.09
CA SER A 433 -4.50 30.40 -23.96
C SER A 433 -3.52 31.08 -24.91
N SER A 434 -2.41 30.41 -25.24
CA SER A 434 -1.48 30.88 -26.27
C SER A 434 -2.12 31.01 -27.67
N TRP A 435 -3.22 30.30 -27.92
CA TRP A 435 -3.97 30.39 -29.17
C TRP A 435 -4.87 31.63 -29.17
N ASP A 436 -5.52 31.92 -28.04
CA ASP A 436 -6.45 33.06 -27.89
C ASP A 436 -5.72 34.42 -27.86
N GLU A 437 -4.44 34.47 -27.44
CA GLU A 437 -3.62 35.70 -27.48
C GLU A 437 -3.07 36.04 -28.88
N SER A 438 -3.12 35.10 -29.83
CA SER A 438 -2.42 35.20 -31.12
C SER A 438 -3.18 35.87 -32.27
N GLY A 439 -4.47 36.18 -32.12
CA GLY A 439 -5.22 36.86 -33.19
C GLY A 439 -6.71 36.96 -32.91
N ASN A 440 -7.17 38.16 -32.56
CA ASN A 440 -8.58 38.48 -32.32
C ASN A 440 -9.27 38.98 -33.61
N ASP A 441 -8.75 38.60 -34.77
CA ASP A 441 -9.38 38.87 -36.06
C ASP A 441 -10.28 37.70 -36.42
N ASP A 442 -11.52 38.01 -36.82
CA ASP A 442 -12.54 37.03 -37.24
C ASP A 442 -12.09 36.13 -38.43
N ASP A 443 -10.91 36.39 -39.00
CA ASP A 443 -10.27 35.72 -40.14
C ASP A 443 -9.31 34.57 -39.77
N ASP A 444 -8.97 34.34 -38.48
CA ASP A 444 -8.00 33.29 -38.07
C ASP A 444 -8.64 31.91 -37.79
N VAL A 445 -9.97 31.83 -37.67
CA VAL A 445 -10.68 30.56 -37.48
C VAL A 445 -10.61 29.73 -38.77
N ASN A 446 -9.99 28.55 -38.70
CA ASN A 446 -9.85 27.63 -39.83
C ASN A 446 -9.91 26.16 -39.37
N TRP A 447 -10.00 25.22 -40.31
CA TRP A 447 -10.11 23.79 -40.00
C TRP A 447 -8.87 23.19 -39.32
N ASN A 448 -7.68 23.81 -39.46
CA ASN A 448 -6.50 23.39 -38.71
C ASN A 448 -6.63 23.73 -37.23
N HIS A 449 -7.21 24.88 -36.89
CA HIS A 449 -7.52 25.23 -35.50
C HIS A 449 -8.52 24.23 -34.87
N VAL A 450 -9.56 23.83 -35.62
CA VAL A 450 -10.49 22.78 -35.19
C VAL A 450 -9.76 21.44 -34.98
N LEU A 451 -8.82 21.09 -35.86
CA LEU A 451 -8.00 19.88 -35.73
C LEU A 451 -7.11 19.91 -34.48
N GLU A 452 -6.50 21.07 -34.17
CA GLU A 452 -5.67 21.28 -32.97
C GLU A 452 -6.50 21.15 -31.68
N ILE A 453 -7.70 21.74 -31.63
CA ILE A 453 -8.62 21.55 -30.50
C ILE A 453 -9.01 20.07 -30.36
N GLN A 454 -9.27 19.36 -31.47
CA GLN A 454 -9.56 17.92 -31.41
C GLN A 454 -8.37 17.10 -30.89
N GLU A 455 -7.13 17.47 -31.21
CA GLU A 455 -5.95 16.81 -30.64
C GLU A 455 -5.90 16.98 -29.12
N VAL A 456 -6.24 18.16 -28.61
CA VAL A 456 -6.34 18.43 -27.16
C VAL A 456 -7.49 17.63 -26.54
N ILE A 457 -8.66 17.56 -27.17
CA ILE A 457 -9.80 16.75 -26.71
C ILE A 457 -9.41 15.27 -26.62
N LEU A 458 -8.77 14.71 -27.65
CA LEU A 458 -8.30 13.31 -27.64
C LEU A 458 -7.30 13.05 -26.51
N SER A 459 -6.43 14.02 -26.24
CA SER A 459 -5.47 13.97 -25.15
C SER A 459 -6.15 14.02 -23.78
N LEU A 460 -7.18 14.86 -23.62
CA LEU A 460 -8.01 14.93 -22.41
C LEU A 460 -8.75 13.61 -22.15
N PHE A 461 -9.30 12.97 -23.18
CA PHE A 461 -9.91 11.64 -23.05
C PHE A 461 -8.90 10.59 -22.59
N LEU A 462 -7.68 10.60 -23.15
CA LEU A 462 -6.62 9.68 -22.75
C LEU A 462 -6.28 9.81 -21.26
N VAL A 463 -6.12 11.05 -20.77
CA VAL A 463 -5.83 11.30 -19.35
C VAL A 463 -7.03 10.95 -18.47
N LEU A 464 -8.26 11.21 -18.90
CA LEU A 464 -9.46 10.84 -18.16
C LEU A 464 -9.56 9.33 -17.97
N THR A 465 -9.39 8.55 -19.04
CA THR A 465 -9.41 7.09 -18.96
C THR A 465 -8.29 6.55 -18.07
N ALA A 466 -7.09 7.12 -18.16
CA ALA A 466 -6.00 6.74 -17.26
C ALA A 466 -6.29 7.09 -15.80
N ALA A 467 -6.81 8.30 -15.55
CA ALA A 467 -7.19 8.77 -14.23
C ALA A 467 -8.28 7.92 -13.58
N GLU A 468 -9.27 7.46 -14.35
CA GLU A 468 -10.27 6.49 -13.87
C GLU A 468 -9.60 5.20 -13.36
N GLY A 469 -8.65 4.66 -14.11
CA GLY A 469 -7.87 3.49 -13.69
C GLY A 469 -7.05 3.73 -12.43
N TRP A 470 -6.36 4.87 -12.33
CA TRP A 470 -5.59 5.25 -11.13
C TRP A 470 -6.47 5.39 -9.89
N LEU A 471 -7.66 5.97 -10.05
CA LEU A 471 -8.63 6.14 -8.97
C LEU A 471 -9.30 4.82 -8.57
N GLU A 472 -9.54 3.93 -9.52
CA GLU A 472 -10.06 2.59 -9.25
C GLU A 472 -9.08 1.78 -8.39
N MET A 473 -7.78 1.87 -8.68
CA MET A 473 -6.73 1.23 -7.86
C MET A 473 -6.78 1.64 -6.38
N LEU A 474 -7.21 2.87 -6.07
CA LEU A 474 -7.34 3.37 -4.69
C LEU A 474 -8.61 2.87 -3.96
N LYS A 475 -9.54 2.23 -4.68
CA LYS A 475 -10.81 1.74 -4.10
C LYS A 475 -10.69 0.33 -3.52
N TYR A 476 -9.68 -0.45 -3.92
CA TYR A 476 -9.54 -1.84 -3.51
C TYR A 476 -9.28 -1.98 -1.99
N PRO A 477 -9.85 -2.99 -1.31
CA PRO A 477 -9.68 -3.18 0.13
C PRO A 477 -8.23 -3.42 0.56
N GLU A 478 -7.43 -4.02 -0.33
CA GLU A 478 -6.01 -4.32 -0.16
C GLU A 478 -5.17 -3.05 0.03
N THR A 479 -5.65 -1.90 -0.44
CA THR A 479 -5.01 -0.58 -0.28
C THR A 479 -5.56 0.22 0.91
N LYS A 480 -6.53 -0.33 1.67
CA LYS A 480 -7.16 0.38 2.80
C LYS A 480 -6.56 0.05 4.16
N GLY A 481 -5.85 -1.08 4.27
CA GLY A 481 -5.35 -1.57 5.56
C GLY A 481 -6.49 -1.93 6.53
N SER A 482 -6.17 -2.64 7.60
CA SER A 482 -7.17 -3.07 8.60
C SER A 482 -7.58 -1.95 9.57
N CYS A 483 -6.99 -0.77 9.47
CA CYS A 483 -7.36 0.40 10.26
C CYS A 483 -8.35 1.25 9.46
N GLU A 484 -9.49 1.58 10.06
CA GLU A 484 -10.40 2.58 9.52
C GLU A 484 -9.60 3.80 9.06
N PRO A 485 -9.80 4.28 7.82
CA PRO A 485 -9.12 5.48 7.38
C PRO A 485 -9.49 6.60 8.37
N PRO A 486 -8.54 7.44 8.82
CA PRO A 486 -8.87 8.63 9.58
C PRO A 486 -9.95 9.37 8.81
N ALA A 487 -10.98 9.88 9.49
CA ALA A 487 -12.22 10.41 8.92
C ALA A 487 -12.06 11.48 7.80
N ASN A 488 -10.83 11.93 7.53
CA ASN A 488 -10.46 12.86 6.46
C ASN A 488 -9.97 12.17 5.16
N CYS A 489 -9.73 10.86 5.14
CA CYS A 489 -9.31 10.07 3.96
C CYS A 489 -10.43 9.14 3.50
N SER A 490 -11.66 9.64 3.45
CA SER A 490 -12.77 8.85 2.90
C SER A 490 -12.52 8.66 1.40
N ALA A 491 -12.62 7.42 0.92
CA ALA A 491 -12.65 7.13 -0.52
C ALA A 491 -13.81 7.84 -1.24
N ALA A 492 -14.73 8.48 -0.49
CA ALA A 492 -15.85 9.27 -0.95
C ALA A 492 -15.60 10.79 -0.96
N ALA A 493 -14.41 11.27 -0.57
CA ALA A 493 -14.05 12.68 -0.72
C ALA A 493 -13.95 13.03 -2.22
N SER A 494 -14.63 14.11 -2.63
CA SER A 494 -14.72 14.54 -4.02
C SER A 494 -13.32 14.82 -4.60
N PHE A 495 -13.02 14.19 -5.73
CA PHE A 495 -11.74 14.34 -6.41
C PHE A 495 -11.76 15.58 -7.31
N GLU A 496 -11.53 16.76 -6.73
CA GLU A 496 -11.68 18.06 -7.41
C GLU A 496 -10.90 18.18 -8.74
N PRO A 497 -9.63 17.72 -8.85
CA PRO A 497 -8.90 17.79 -10.12
C PRO A 497 -9.52 16.95 -11.24
N PHE A 498 -10.16 15.83 -10.92
CA PHE A 498 -10.84 14.98 -11.91
C PHE A 498 -12.10 15.67 -12.43
N SER A 499 -12.88 16.29 -11.55
CA SER A 499 -14.03 17.11 -11.96
C SER A 499 -13.61 18.28 -12.86
N LYS A 500 -12.48 18.94 -12.56
CA LYS A 500 -11.90 19.98 -13.42
C LYS A 500 -11.49 19.43 -14.78
N LEU A 501 -10.84 18.27 -14.83
CA LEU A 501 -10.46 17.62 -16.08
C LEU A 501 -11.68 17.28 -16.96
N VAL A 502 -12.77 16.79 -16.35
CA VAL A 502 -14.05 16.52 -17.04
C VAL A 502 -14.65 17.83 -17.57
N ALA A 503 -14.73 18.87 -16.74
CA ALA A 503 -15.27 20.17 -17.15
C ALA A 503 -14.45 20.80 -18.29
N HIS A 504 -13.12 20.72 -18.20
CA HIS A 504 -12.22 21.24 -19.24
C HIS A 504 -12.39 20.49 -20.56
N ARG A 505 -12.54 19.16 -20.53
CA ARG A 505 -12.92 18.37 -21.73
C ARG A 505 -14.22 18.87 -22.34
N ASP A 506 -15.26 19.03 -21.54
CA ASP A 506 -16.58 19.43 -22.03
C ASP A 506 -16.57 20.86 -22.62
N GLU A 507 -15.80 21.75 -22.01
CA GLU A 507 -15.55 23.10 -22.53
C GLU A 507 -14.85 23.05 -23.90
N GLN A 508 -13.79 22.25 -24.06
CA GLN A 508 -13.09 22.13 -25.34
C GLN A 508 -13.97 21.48 -26.42
N ILE A 509 -14.79 20.49 -26.08
CA ILE A 509 -15.79 19.90 -27.00
C ILE A 509 -16.76 20.99 -27.47
N HIS A 510 -17.25 21.82 -26.55
CA HIS A 510 -18.17 22.91 -26.89
C HIS A 510 -17.50 23.97 -27.78
N LYS A 511 -16.28 24.42 -27.43
CA LYS A 511 -15.49 25.37 -28.25
C LYS A 511 -15.28 24.83 -29.66
N CYS A 512 -14.84 23.57 -29.76
CA CYS A 512 -14.62 22.93 -31.06
C CYS A 512 -15.89 22.85 -31.92
N ALA A 513 -17.03 22.55 -31.31
CA ALA A 513 -18.32 22.52 -32.01
C ALA A 513 -18.67 23.92 -32.53
N LEU A 514 -18.59 24.96 -31.68
CA LEU A 514 -18.88 26.34 -32.07
C LEU A 514 -18.01 26.83 -33.23
N GLU A 515 -16.70 26.53 -33.21
CA GLU A 515 -15.79 26.90 -34.30
C GLU A 515 -16.13 26.17 -35.61
N ALA A 516 -16.46 24.88 -35.53
CA ALA A 516 -16.90 24.11 -36.69
C ALA A 516 -18.24 24.65 -37.25
N GLU A 517 -19.20 24.98 -36.39
CA GLU A 517 -20.46 25.61 -36.83
C GLU A 517 -20.21 26.94 -37.55
N ARG A 518 -19.30 27.75 -37.02
CA ARG A 518 -18.91 29.05 -37.59
C ARG A 518 -18.29 28.87 -38.99
N LEU A 519 -17.39 27.91 -39.15
CA LEU A 519 -16.77 27.57 -40.44
C LEU A 519 -17.80 27.08 -41.46
N VAL A 520 -18.70 26.17 -41.07
CA VAL A 520 -19.76 25.68 -41.97
C VAL A 520 -20.68 26.82 -42.42
N LYS A 521 -21.04 27.73 -41.50
CA LYS A 521 -21.84 28.93 -41.84
C LYS A 521 -21.10 29.82 -42.84
N LEU A 522 -19.80 30.03 -42.67
CA LEU A 522 -18.97 30.81 -43.61
C LEU A 522 -18.91 30.16 -44.99
N MET A 523 -18.65 28.85 -45.05
CA MET A 523 -18.58 28.06 -46.28
C MET A 523 -19.92 28.01 -47.03
N SER A 524 -21.03 28.18 -46.31
CA SER A 524 -22.40 28.14 -46.83
C SER A 524 -22.97 29.53 -47.15
N ARG A 525 -22.22 30.63 -46.95
CA ARG A 525 -22.72 31.98 -47.27
C ARG A 525 -22.93 32.12 -48.78
N PRO A 526 -24.08 32.66 -49.23
CA PRO A 526 -24.28 32.98 -50.64
C PRO A 526 -23.38 34.17 -51.02
N SER A 527 -22.22 33.88 -51.62
CA SER A 527 -21.40 34.90 -52.28
C SER A 527 -22.06 35.27 -53.61
N GLU A 528 -22.49 36.53 -53.75
CA GLU A 528 -23.10 37.03 -54.99
C GLU A 528 -22.13 37.05 -56.18
N VAL A 529 -20.82 36.75 -56.01
CA VAL A 529 -19.85 36.89 -57.11
C VAL A 529 -18.82 35.76 -57.26
N HIS A 530 -18.50 34.91 -56.28
CA HIS A 530 -17.48 33.85 -56.48
C HIS A 530 -17.96 32.47 -56.02
N GLN A 531 -17.56 31.44 -56.79
CA GLN A 531 -17.69 30.03 -56.46
C GLN A 531 -17.23 29.74 -55.01
N PRO A 532 -17.77 28.70 -54.35
CA PRO A 532 -17.28 28.27 -53.04
C PRO A 532 -15.75 28.12 -53.08
N ASN A 533 -15.05 28.66 -52.08
CA ASN A 533 -13.61 28.52 -51.97
C ASN A 533 -13.27 27.04 -51.77
N LEU A 534 -12.82 26.38 -52.84
CA LEU A 534 -12.54 24.94 -52.84
C LEU A 534 -11.54 24.56 -51.73
N ARG A 535 -10.65 25.47 -51.35
CA ARG A 535 -9.64 25.29 -50.30
C ARG A 535 -10.26 24.97 -48.93
N ASP A 536 -11.35 25.61 -48.56
CA ASP A 536 -12.01 25.35 -47.26
C ASP A 536 -12.64 23.95 -47.21
N TYR A 537 -13.06 23.42 -48.37
CA TYR A 537 -13.57 22.06 -48.51
C TYR A 537 -12.46 21.01 -48.59
N GLU A 538 -11.29 21.38 -49.14
CA GLU A 538 -10.06 20.58 -49.10
C GLU A 538 -9.54 20.46 -47.67
N ASP A 539 -9.53 21.56 -46.90
CA ASP A 539 -9.11 21.55 -45.50
C ASP A 539 -10.09 20.74 -44.62
N LEU A 540 -11.40 20.84 -44.89
CA LEU A 540 -12.40 19.96 -44.28
C LEU A 540 -12.21 18.49 -44.67
N GLU A 541 -11.86 18.19 -45.93
CA GLU A 541 -11.56 16.82 -46.38
C GLU A 541 -10.35 16.25 -45.64
N VAL A 542 -9.33 17.07 -45.37
CA VAL A 542 -8.16 16.69 -44.55
C VAL A 542 -8.59 16.38 -43.12
N LEU A 543 -9.37 17.25 -42.47
CA LEU A 543 -9.92 17.02 -41.14
C LEU A 543 -10.72 15.71 -41.09
N LEU A 544 -11.69 15.53 -41.99
CA LEU A 544 -12.49 14.30 -42.08
C LEU A 544 -11.59 13.08 -42.32
N GLY A 545 -10.61 13.18 -43.22
CA GLY A 545 -9.63 12.12 -43.47
C GLY A 545 -8.81 11.75 -42.22
N HIS A 546 -8.52 12.71 -41.33
CA HIS A 546 -7.96 12.46 -40.01
C HIS A 546 -8.97 11.75 -39.08
N LEU A 547 -10.23 12.19 -39.06
CA LEU A 547 -11.30 11.57 -38.26
C LEU A 547 -11.45 10.07 -38.58
N TYR A 548 -11.41 9.70 -39.87
CA TYR A 548 -11.50 8.30 -40.31
C TYR A 548 -10.25 7.44 -40.00
N ARG A 549 -9.13 8.05 -39.59
CA ARG A 549 -7.89 7.34 -39.22
C ARG A 549 -7.70 7.17 -37.72
N VAL A 550 -8.44 7.91 -36.90
CA VAL A 550 -8.38 7.78 -35.44
C VAL A 550 -9.36 6.68 -35.00
N PRO A 551 -8.89 5.63 -34.30
CA PRO A 551 -9.78 4.56 -33.85
C PRO A 551 -10.76 5.08 -32.78
N TYR A 552 -12.04 5.10 -33.12
CA TYR A 552 -13.20 5.23 -32.21
C TYR A 552 -13.16 6.38 -31.19
N GLY A 553 -13.20 7.64 -31.66
CA GLY A 553 -13.42 8.81 -30.81
C GLY A 553 -14.88 9.28 -30.81
N PHE A 554 -15.58 9.21 -29.68
CA PHE A 554 -16.95 9.77 -29.54
C PHE A 554 -17.00 11.27 -29.85
N SER A 555 -15.94 12.03 -29.53
CA SER A 555 -15.82 13.46 -29.87
C SER A 555 -15.74 13.73 -31.37
N LEU A 556 -15.10 12.83 -32.12
CA LEU A 556 -14.91 12.96 -33.55
C LEU A 556 -16.21 12.68 -34.32
N LEU A 557 -16.98 11.69 -33.87
CA LEU A 557 -18.33 11.42 -34.39
C LEU A 557 -19.31 12.55 -34.03
N ALA A 558 -19.19 13.12 -32.84
CA ALA A 558 -19.98 14.28 -32.44
C ALA A 558 -19.66 15.51 -33.30
N LEU A 559 -18.38 15.76 -33.61
CA LEU A 559 -17.98 16.84 -34.50
C LEU A 559 -18.52 16.63 -35.92
N GLU A 560 -18.42 15.43 -36.48
CA GLU A 560 -18.98 15.09 -37.78
C GLU A 560 -20.49 15.33 -37.84
N ALA A 561 -21.22 14.94 -36.78
CA ALA A 561 -22.65 15.20 -36.66
C ALA A 561 -22.99 16.70 -36.61
N VAL A 562 -22.23 17.50 -35.85
CA VAL A 562 -22.40 18.96 -35.79
C VAL A 562 -22.18 19.60 -37.17
N ILE A 563 -21.11 19.20 -37.87
CA ILE A 563 -20.80 19.73 -39.20
C ILE A 563 -21.94 19.37 -40.18
N LYS A 564 -22.41 18.12 -40.16
CA LYS A 564 -23.52 17.66 -41.00
C LYS A 564 -24.80 18.45 -40.71
N GLU A 565 -25.21 18.53 -39.45
CA GLU A 565 -26.40 19.27 -39.01
C GLU A 565 -26.35 20.73 -39.48
N LYS A 566 -25.20 21.39 -39.36
CA LYS A 566 -25.06 22.77 -39.84
C LYS A 566 -25.11 22.94 -41.35
N PHE A 567 -24.60 21.99 -42.13
CA PHE A 567 -24.82 22.01 -43.56
C PHE A 567 -26.30 21.81 -43.92
N GLU A 568 -27.03 20.99 -43.16
CA GLU A 568 -28.48 20.79 -43.34
C GLU A 568 -29.31 22.04 -43.01
N GLU A 569 -28.88 22.80 -42.00
CA GLU A 569 -29.49 24.09 -41.65
C GLU A 569 -29.19 25.20 -42.66
N CYS A 570 -27.95 25.25 -43.17
CA CYS A 570 -27.49 26.36 -44.00
C CYS A 570 -27.81 26.21 -45.49
N LEU A 571 -27.98 24.98 -45.99
CA LEU A 571 -28.16 24.68 -47.41
C LEU A 571 -29.47 23.93 -47.67
N THR A 572 -30.19 24.36 -48.71
CA THR A 572 -31.36 23.59 -49.19
C THR A 572 -30.93 22.23 -49.75
N ALA A 573 -31.86 21.27 -49.81
CA ALA A 573 -31.59 19.94 -50.38
C ALA A 573 -31.01 20.01 -51.81
N LYS A 574 -31.47 20.97 -52.62
CA LYS A 574 -30.99 21.17 -54.00
C LYS A 574 -29.57 21.74 -54.04
N GLU A 575 -29.24 22.66 -53.14
CA GLU A 575 -27.88 23.22 -53.01
C GLU A 575 -26.90 22.16 -52.51
N ARG A 576 -27.31 21.34 -51.53
CA ARG A 576 -26.51 20.21 -51.04
C ARG A 576 -26.23 19.18 -52.13
N GLU A 577 -27.24 18.75 -52.89
CA GLU A 577 -27.02 17.83 -54.02
C GLU A 577 -26.07 18.41 -55.08
N SER A 578 -26.19 19.71 -55.35
CA SER A 578 -25.32 20.39 -56.31
C SER A 578 -23.87 20.48 -55.81
N LEU A 579 -23.68 20.85 -54.54
CA LEU A 579 -22.38 20.93 -53.89
C LEU A 579 -21.75 19.53 -53.74
N GLN A 580 -22.52 18.53 -53.34
CA GLN A 580 -22.09 17.14 -53.27
C GLN A 580 -21.54 16.63 -54.61
N ARG A 581 -22.28 16.84 -55.70
CA ARG A 581 -21.81 16.46 -57.06
C ARG A 581 -20.54 17.22 -57.43
N HIS A 582 -20.45 18.50 -57.07
CA HIS A 582 -19.27 19.31 -57.31
C HIS A 582 -18.05 18.77 -56.56
N LEU A 583 -18.14 18.57 -55.24
CA LEU A 583 -17.03 18.06 -54.42
C LEU A 583 -16.61 16.63 -54.82
N SER A 584 -17.57 15.77 -55.18
CA SER A 584 -17.30 14.45 -55.76
C SER A 584 -16.43 14.51 -57.02
N LEU A 585 -16.66 15.50 -57.89
CA LEU A 585 -15.86 15.69 -59.13
C LEU A 585 -14.42 16.13 -58.83
N PHE A 586 -14.20 16.84 -57.72
CA PHE A 586 -12.87 17.24 -57.24
C PHE A 586 -12.17 16.17 -56.39
N GLY A 587 -12.81 15.02 -56.16
CA GLY A 587 -12.22 13.91 -55.42
C GLY A 587 -12.26 14.07 -53.89
N LEU A 588 -13.05 15.01 -53.38
CA LEU A 588 -13.26 15.24 -51.94
C LEU A 588 -14.33 14.27 -51.43
N ARG A 589 -13.91 13.02 -51.21
CA ARG A 589 -14.81 11.89 -50.97
C ARG A 589 -15.49 11.99 -49.62
N HIS A 590 -14.75 12.31 -48.56
CA HIS A 590 -15.30 12.35 -47.21
C HIS A 590 -16.27 13.52 -47.04
N THR A 591 -15.89 14.71 -47.52
CA THR A 591 -16.75 15.90 -47.49
C THR A 591 -18.00 15.72 -48.36
N SER A 592 -17.87 15.08 -49.52
CA SER A 592 -19.02 14.73 -50.36
C SER A 592 -19.92 13.67 -49.72
N CYS A 593 -19.38 12.72 -48.97
CA CYS A 593 -20.18 11.74 -48.23
C CYS A 593 -20.93 12.40 -47.07
N LEU A 594 -20.31 13.37 -46.39
CA LEU A 594 -20.92 14.11 -45.27
C LEU A 594 -22.20 14.87 -45.69
N LEU A 595 -22.18 15.46 -46.89
CA LEU A 595 -23.30 16.22 -47.44
C LEU A 595 -24.47 15.36 -47.98
N GLY A 596 -24.21 14.08 -48.23
CA GLY A 596 -25.20 13.08 -48.66
C GLY A 596 -25.97 12.50 -47.50
#